data_AF-A0A8J2I1J9-F1
#
_entry.id   AF-A0A8J2I1J9-F1
#
_cell.length_a   1.000
_cell.length_b   1.000
_cell.length_c   1.000
_cell.angle_alpha   90.00
_cell.angle_beta   90.00
_cell.angle_gamma   90.00
#
_symmetry.space_group_name_H-M   'P 1'
#
loop_
_entity.id
_entity.type
_entity.pdbx_description
1 polymer ?
#
loop_
_entity_poly.entity_id
_entity_poly.type
_entity_poly.pdbx_seq_one_letter_code
_entity_poly.pdbx_strand_id
1 'polypeptide(L)'
;MSNDDTIPITIEFSGGLEILFANQKKYDLALPARDESGEPANVAFLVRHLCDKVMKDPRKELFVLDDTVRPGILVLINEADWELEGEDKYEVQNGDHIMFVSTLHGG
;
A
#
# COMPACT_ATOMS: atom_id res chain seq x y z
N MET A 1 -8.00 -22.06 16.89
CA MET A 1 -6.66 -21.45 16.78
C MET A 1 -6.58 -20.92 15.36
N SER A 2 -7.00 -19.68 15.14
CA SER A 2 -6.88 -19.07 13.82
C SER A 2 -5.44 -18.59 13.73
N ASN A 3 -4.59 -19.34 13.02
CA ASN A 3 -3.33 -18.78 12.55
C ASN A 3 -3.74 -17.73 11.52
N ASP A 4 -3.84 -16.48 11.99
CA ASP A 4 -3.83 -15.32 11.11
C ASP A 4 -2.40 -15.24 10.58
N ASP A 5 -2.14 -16.01 9.51
CA ASP A 5 -0.86 -15.94 8.82
C ASP A 5 -0.73 -14.51 8.32
N THR A 6 0.27 -13.79 8.81
CA THR A 6 0.58 -12.44 8.36
C THR A 6 1.82 -12.45 7.49
N ILE A 7 1.79 -11.65 6.44
CA ILE A 7 2.84 -11.44 5.47
C ILE A 7 3.64 -10.20 5.93
N PRO A 8 4.88 -10.37 6.43
CA PRO A 8 5.74 -9.24 6.74
C PRO A 8 6.17 -8.57 5.44
N ILE A 9 5.88 -7.27 5.33
CA ILE A 9 6.21 -6.45 4.17
C ILE A 9 6.75 -5.10 4.60
N THR A 10 7.45 -4.46 3.67
CA THR A 10 7.98 -3.11 3.83
C THR A 10 7.23 -2.18 2.91
N ILE A 11 6.65 -1.11 3.47
CA ILE A 11 6.00 -0.04 2.71
C ILE A 11 6.83 1.22 2.79
N GLU A 12 7.05 1.88 1.65
CA GLU A 12 7.72 3.17 1.58
C GLU A 12 6.85 4.24 0.91
N PHE A 13 6.82 5.44 1.49
CA PHE A 13 6.11 6.62 0.98
C PHE A 13 7.11 7.71 0.61
N SER A 14 6.92 8.29 -0.57
CA SER A 14 7.73 9.39 -1.09
C SER A 14 6.89 10.39 -1.88
N GLY A 15 7.49 11.53 -2.24
CA GLY A 15 6.81 12.58 -3.01
C GLY A 15 5.81 13.40 -2.19
N GLY A 16 5.98 13.46 -0.86
CA GLY A 16 5.10 14.18 0.05
C GLY A 16 3.94 13.35 0.59
N LEU A 17 3.80 12.08 0.17
CA LEU A 17 2.78 11.18 0.72
C LEU A 17 3.04 10.81 2.17
N GLU A 18 4.29 10.85 2.63
CA GLU A 18 4.66 10.54 4.01
C GLU A 18 3.89 11.41 5.02
N ILE A 19 3.44 12.61 4.63
CA ILE A 19 2.64 13.50 5.51
C ILE A 19 1.32 12.87 5.96
N LEU A 20 0.71 12.03 5.11
CA LEU A 20 -0.54 11.32 5.41
C LEU A 20 -0.33 10.19 6.44
N PHE A 21 0.92 9.74 6.54
CA PHE A 21 1.37 8.65 7.39
C PHE A 21 2.36 9.18 8.44
N ALA A 22 1.92 10.17 9.22
CA ALA A 22 2.67 10.71 10.36
C ALA A 22 4.10 11.21 10.05
N ASN A 23 4.34 11.62 8.79
CA ASN A 23 5.64 12.06 8.29
C ASN A 23 6.73 10.97 8.36
N GLN A 24 6.33 9.70 8.38
CA GLN A 24 7.22 8.55 8.35
C GLN A 24 7.23 7.95 6.94
N LYS A 25 8.45 7.77 6.41
CA LYS A 25 8.64 7.28 5.03
C LYS A 25 8.51 5.78 4.93
N LYS A 26 9.14 5.04 5.84
CA LYS A 26 9.23 3.59 5.80
C LYS A 26 8.42 2.96 6.92
N TYR A 27 7.65 1.93 6.60
CA TYR A 27 6.86 1.14 7.54
C TYR A 27 7.09 -0.35 7.32
N ASP A 28 7.59 -1.03 8.35
CA ASP A 28 7.62 -2.49 8.40
C ASP A 28 6.31 -2.96 9.07
N LEU A 29 5.46 -3.65 8.31
CA LEU A 29 4.13 -4.07 8.76
C LEU A 29 3.82 -5.52 8.39
N ALA A 30 2.97 -6.14 9.19
CA ALA A 30 2.50 -7.50 8.99
C ALA A 30 1.09 -7.44 8.41
N LEU A 31 0.97 -7.61 7.09
CA LEU A 31 -0.31 -7.62 6.39
C LEU A 31 -1.00 -8.98 6.61
N PRO A 32 -2.30 -9.06 6.93
CA PRO A 32 -3.00 -10.35 6.95
C PRO A 32 -2.85 -11.04 5.58
N ALA A 33 -2.52 -12.34 5.56
CA ALA A 33 -2.33 -13.08 4.30
C ALA A 33 -3.62 -13.28 3.51
N ARG A 34 -4.77 -13.02 4.14
CA ARG A 34 -6.08 -13.12 3.54
C ARG A 34 -6.92 -11.91 3.88
N ASP A 35 -7.79 -11.52 2.95
CA ASP A 35 -8.78 -10.48 3.17
C ASP A 35 -9.99 -10.99 3.96
N GLU A 36 -10.99 -10.12 4.14
CA GLU A 36 -12.24 -10.43 4.86
C GLU A 36 -13.09 -11.51 4.15
N SER A 37 -12.87 -11.72 2.85
CA SER A 37 -13.53 -12.75 2.03
C SER A 37 -12.78 -14.09 2.05
N GLY A 38 -11.57 -14.12 2.61
CA GLY A 38 -10.69 -15.28 2.65
C GLY A 38 -9.83 -15.47 1.39
N GLU A 39 -9.80 -14.47 0.50
CA GLU A 39 -8.96 -14.43 -0.69
C GLU A 39 -7.53 -14.00 -0.32
N PRO A 40 -6.50 -14.37 -1.10
CA PRO A 40 -5.13 -13.93 -0.86
C PRO A 40 -5.00 -12.41 -0.85
N ALA A 41 -4.17 -11.90 0.05
CA ALA A 41 -3.93 -10.47 0.16
C ALA A 41 -3.26 -9.92 -1.11
N ASN A 42 -3.93 -8.98 -1.76
CA ASN A 42 -3.43 -8.30 -2.94
C ASN A 42 -3.14 -6.81 -2.67
N VAL A 43 -2.58 -6.11 -3.65
CA VAL A 43 -2.27 -4.68 -3.55
C VAL A 43 -3.53 -3.85 -3.29
N ALA A 44 -4.69 -4.20 -3.87
CA ALA A 44 -5.95 -3.51 -3.57
C ALA A 44 -6.32 -3.60 -2.08
N PHE A 45 -6.20 -4.79 -1.49
CA PHE A 45 -6.41 -5.01 -0.07
C PHE A 45 -5.39 -4.25 0.79
N LEU A 46 -4.11 -4.27 0.39
CA LEU A 46 -3.07 -3.49 1.06
C LEU A 46 -3.41 -2.00 1.09
N VAL A 47 -3.82 -1.42 -0.03
CA VAL A 47 -4.16 0.02 -0.10
C VAL A 47 -5.31 0.37 0.83
N ARG A 48 -6.36 -0.47 0.89
CA ARG A 48 -7.46 -0.31 1.85
C ARG A 48 -6.97 -0.44 3.30
N HIS A 49 -6.14 -1.45 3.58
CA HIS A 49 -5.56 -1.68 4.89
C HIS A 49 -4.72 -0.48 5.36
N LEU A 50 -3.90 0.10 4.47
CA LEU A 50 -3.11 1.29 4.76
C LEU A 50 -4.01 2.49 5.10
N CYS A 51 -5.08 2.71 4.34
CA CYS A 51 -6.02 3.80 4.60
C CYS A 51 -6.75 3.65 5.94
N ASP A 52 -7.09 2.43 6.35
CA ASP A 52 -7.91 2.19 7.54
C ASP A 52 -7.09 2.01 8.83
N LYS A 53 -5.88 1.45 8.74
CA LYS A 53 -5.07 1.10 9.91
C LYS A 53 -3.84 1.98 10.10
N VAL A 54 -3.20 2.39 9.00
CA VAL A 54 -1.89 3.05 9.05
C VAL A 54 -1.99 4.57 8.91
N MET A 55 -2.79 5.04 7.96
CA MET A 55 -3.00 6.45 7.69
C MET A 55 -3.50 7.19 8.94
N LYS A 56 -2.89 8.34 9.22
CA LYS A 56 -3.22 9.20 10.38
C LYS A 56 -3.95 10.48 9.98
N ASP A 57 -3.82 10.88 8.73
CA ASP A 57 -4.52 12.05 8.20
C ASP A 57 -5.92 11.66 7.68
N PRO A 58 -6.96 12.48 7.95
CA PRO A 58 -8.32 12.20 7.46
C PRO A 58 -8.47 12.35 5.93
N ARG A 59 -7.52 12.97 5.23
CA ARG A 59 -7.58 13.25 3.78
C ARG A 59 -7.22 12.03 2.93
N LYS A 60 -7.96 10.93 3.10
CA LYS A 60 -7.80 9.68 2.32
C LYS A 60 -7.84 9.91 0.81
N GLU A 61 -8.63 10.88 0.36
CA GLU A 61 -8.76 11.30 -1.05
C GLU A 61 -7.44 11.73 -1.72
N LEU A 62 -6.41 12.06 -0.91
CA LEU A 62 -5.10 12.41 -1.44
C LEU A 62 -4.29 11.18 -1.86
N PHE A 63 -4.63 10.00 -1.33
CA PHE A 63 -3.94 8.72 -1.58
C PHE A 63 -4.81 7.75 -2.42
N VAL A 64 -6.12 7.73 -2.21
CA VAL A 64 -7.07 6.83 -2.87
C VAL A 64 -8.20 7.63 -3.54
N LEU A 65 -8.62 7.19 -4.73
CA LEU A 65 -9.76 7.71 -5.46
C LEU A 65 -10.55 6.51 -6.03
N ASP A 66 -11.88 6.52 -5.86
CA ASP A 66 -12.76 5.43 -6.33
C ASP A 66 -12.27 4.03 -5.90
N ASP A 67 -11.87 3.89 -4.62
CA ASP A 67 -11.35 2.65 -4.02
C ASP A 67 -10.04 2.11 -4.64
N THR A 68 -9.36 2.91 -5.48
CA THR A 68 -8.08 2.58 -6.11
C THR A 68 -7.02 3.63 -5.81
N VAL A 69 -5.74 3.32 -6.07
CA VAL A 69 -4.64 4.29 -5.89
C VAL A 69 -4.91 5.52 -6.76
N ARG A 70 -4.81 6.71 -6.16
CA ARG A 70 -5.11 7.96 -6.88
C ARG A 70 -4.19 8.14 -8.09
N PRO A 71 -4.72 8.52 -9.27
CA PRO A 71 -3.90 8.86 -10.43
C PRO A 71 -2.82 9.89 -10.11
N GLY A 72 -1.60 9.64 -10.59
CA GLY A 72 -0.41 10.44 -10.28
C GLY A 72 0.30 10.03 -8.98
N ILE A 73 -0.04 8.86 -8.43
CA ILE A 73 0.82 8.10 -7.53
C ILE A 73 1.37 6.91 -8.32
N LEU A 74 2.69 6.77 -8.36
CA LEU A 74 3.37 5.61 -8.91
C LEU A 74 3.51 4.57 -7.80
N VAL A 75 3.25 3.31 -8.12
CA VAL A 75 3.43 2.17 -7.21
C VAL A 75 4.51 1.28 -7.78
N LEU A 76 5.56 1.03 -6.98
CA LEU A 76 6.62 0.09 -7.32
C LEU A 76 6.55 -1.11 -6.38
N ILE A 77 6.68 -2.31 -6.93
CA ILE A 77 6.75 -3.57 -6.20
C ILE A 77 8.15 -4.13 -6.41
N ASN A 78 8.94 -4.25 -5.35
CA ASN A 78 10.34 -4.69 -5.41
C ASN A 78 11.17 -3.90 -6.45
N GLU A 79 11.01 -2.58 -6.48
CA GLU A 79 11.65 -1.66 -7.43
C GLU A 79 11.19 -1.80 -8.89
N ALA A 80 10.22 -2.68 -9.18
CA ALA A 80 9.59 -2.84 -10.49
C ALA A 80 8.26 -2.07 -10.57
N ASP A 81 7.91 -1.60 -11.77
CA ASP A 81 6.64 -0.92 -12.02
C ASP A 81 5.47 -1.91 -11.87
N TRP A 82 4.50 -1.59 -11.01
CA TRP A 82 3.36 -2.46 -10.73
C TRP A 82 2.51 -2.78 -11.97
N GLU A 83 2.54 -1.93 -13.01
CA GLU A 83 1.82 -2.15 -14.27
C GLU A 83 2.28 -3.45 -14.96
N LEU A 84 3.51 -3.89 -14.70
CA LEU A 84 4.07 -5.14 -15.22
C LEU A 84 3.79 -6.34 -14.32
N GLU A 85 3.47 -6.10 -13.05
CA GLU A 85 3.26 -7.14 -12.03
C GLU A 85 1.78 -7.50 -11.82
N GLY A 86 0.87 -6.81 -12.51
CA GLY A 86 -0.58 -7.05 -12.39
C GLY A 86 -1.32 -6.05 -11.50
N GLU A 87 -0.70 -4.89 -11.22
CA GLU A 87 -1.32 -3.71 -10.60
C GLU A 87 -1.99 -4.03 -9.25
N ASP A 88 -3.28 -3.72 -9.13
CA ASP A 88 -4.10 -3.91 -7.93
C ASP A 88 -4.32 -5.38 -7.57
N LYS A 89 -4.13 -6.28 -8.55
CA LYS A 89 -4.36 -7.72 -8.41
C LYS A 89 -3.12 -8.50 -8.03
N TYR A 90 -1.95 -7.88 -7.99
CA TYR A 90 -0.73 -8.54 -7.54
C TYR A 90 -0.92 -9.09 -6.12
N GLU A 91 -0.68 -10.40 -5.94
CA GLU A 91 -0.72 -11.07 -4.64
C GLU A 91 0.55 -10.74 -3.87
N VAL A 92 0.39 -10.08 -2.73
CA VAL A 92 1.50 -9.61 -1.90
C VAL A 92 2.22 -10.80 -1.28
N GLN A 93 3.55 -10.79 -1.37
CA GLN A 93 4.41 -11.86 -0.90
C GLN A 93 5.24 -11.45 0.32
N ASN A 94 5.74 -12.47 1.02
CA ASN A 94 6.58 -12.28 2.20
C ASN A 94 7.90 -11.59 1.82
N GLY A 95 8.19 -10.48 2.49
CA GLY A 95 9.40 -9.71 2.27
C GLY A 95 9.29 -8.67 1.16
N ASP A 96 8.12 -8.50 0.55
CA ASP A 96 7.92 -7.50 -0.49
C ASP A 96 8.21 -6.09 0.01
N HIS A 97 8.83 -5.31 -0.88
CA HIS A 97 9.03 -3.89 -0.72
C HIS A 97 8.11 -3.13 -1.68
N ILE A 98 7.09 -2.46 -1.16
CA ILE A 98 6.10 -1.74 -1.96
C ILE A 98 6.25 -0.24 -1.70
N MET A 99 6.53 0.53 -2.73
CA MET A 99 6.76 1.97 -2.65
C MET A 99 5.67 2.75 -3.36
N PHE A 100 5.13 3.77 -2.69
CA PHE A 100 4.18 4.73 -3.24
C PHE A 100 4.85 6.10 -3.39
N VAL A 101 4.87 6.62 -4.61
CA VAL A 101 5.52 7.90 -4.94
C VAL A 101 4.50 8.84 -5.58
N SER A 102 4.15 9.95 -4.91
CA SER A 102 3.33 10.97 -5.56
C SER A 102 4.18 11.78 -6.55
N THR A 103 3.73 11.85 -7.80
CA THR A 103 4.34 12.68 -8.85
C THR A 103 3.62 14.01 -9.05
N LEU A 104 2.46 14.19 -8.40
CA LEU A 104 1.60 15.37 -8.54
C LEU A 104 1.98 16.54 -7.61
N HIS A 105 2.66 16.29 -6.50
CA HIS A 105 2.97 17.31 -5.49
C HIS A 105 4.37 17.95 -5.59
N GLY A 106 5.06 17.76 -6.73
CA GLY A 106 6.34 18.40 -7.01
C GLY A 106 6.19 19.85 -7.50
N GLY A 107 5.92 20.77 -6.57
CA GLY A 107 6.02 22.22 -6.76
C GLY A 107 7.15 22.80 -5.91
#